data_AF-A0A7S1VZV2-F1
#
_entry.id   AF-A0A7S1VZV2-F1
#
_cell.length_a   1.000
_cell.length_b   1.000
_cell.length_c   1.000
_cell.angle_alpha   90.00
_cell.angle_beta   90.00
_cell.angle_gamma   90.00
#
_symmetry.space_group_name_H-M   'P 1'
#
loop_
_entity.id
_entity.type
_entity.pdbx_description
1 polymer ?
#
loop_
_entity_poly.entity_id
_entity_poly.type
_entity_poly.pdbx_seq_one_letter_code
_entity_poly.pdbx_strand_id
1 'polypeptide(L)'
;LVRLLAARPGEALRAADEAAVLFREAEADADEASALLLSADALRVLGEYQESGEAAAEALALFRAAGDGQGQELAQELLDFLEEAQRLMQRQWMAQQAALHLQQWEGMRRLQQRGERGERG
;
A
#
# COMPACT_ATOMS: atom_id res chain seq x y z
N LEU A 1 -0.37 6.27 -21.77
CA LEU A 1 -0.99 4.99 -21.35
C LEU A 1 -1.65 5.07 -19.96
N VAL A 2 -1.10 5.85 -19.01
CA VAL A 2 -1.60 6.03 -17.62
C VAL A 2 -3.07 6.49 -17.45
N ARG A 3 -3.74 7.05 -18.47
CA ARG A 3 -5.10 7.62 -18.34
C ARG A 3 -6.27 6.64 -18.53
N LEU A 4 -6.04 5.42 -19.03
CA LEU A 4 -7.12 4.45 -19.31
C LEU A 4 -7.48 3.56 -18.10
N LEU A 5 -6.61 3.45 -17.10
CA LEU A 5 -6.77 2.57 -15.93
C LEU A 5 -7.79 3.09 -14.91
N ALA A 6 -8.07 4.39 -14.89
CA ALA A 6 -8.96 5.01 -13.92
C ALA A 6 -10.45 4.62 -14.08
N ALA A 7 -10.85 4.02 -15.20
CA ALA A 7 -12.25 3.68 -15.46
C ALA A 7 -12.65 2.31 -14.90
N ARG A 8 -11.72 1.33 -14.86
CA ARG A 8 -11.97 -0.07 -14.44
C ARG A 8 -10.70 -0.77 -13.93
N PRO A 9 -10.18 -0.39 -12.74
CA PRO A 9 -8.92 -0.92 -12.24
C PRO A 9 -8.94 -2.45 -12.04
N GLY A 10 -10.08 -3.05 -11.67
CA GLY A 10 -10.19 -4.51 -11.53
C GLY A 10 -10.23 -5.30 -12.85
N GLU A 11 -10.60 -4.68 -13.96
CA GLU A 11 -10.45 -5.30 -15.30
C GLU A 11 -9.00 -5.19 -15.77
N ALA A 12 -8.36 -4.06 -15.51
CA ALA A 12 -6.96 -3.85 -15.84
C ALA A 12 -6.04 -4.79 -15.05
N LEU A 13 -6.29 -4.98 -13.75
CA LEU A 13 -5.54 -5.91 -12.92
C LEU A 13 -5.61 -7.33 -13.49
N ARG A 14 -6.80 -7.84 -13.80
CA ARG A 14 -6.95 -9.18 -14.37
C ARG A 14 -6.20 -9.32 -15.69
N ALA A 15 -6.34 -8.35 -16.59
CA ALA A 15 -5.66 -8.40 -17.88
C ALA A 15 -4.12 -8.30 -17.73
N ALA A 16 -3.64 -7.51 -16.78
CA ALA A 16 -2.21 -7.36 -16.50
C ALA A 16 -1.61 -8.62 -15.85
N ASP A 17 -2.32 -9.25 -14.91
CA ASP A 17 -1.90 -10.52 -14.29
C ASP A 17 -1.86 -11.66 -15.31
N GLU A 18 -2.89 -11.76 -16.17
CA GLU A 18 -2.89 -12.73 -17.27
C GLU A 18 -1.72 -12.48 -18.24
N ALA A 19 -1.43 -11.22 -18.57
CA ALA A 19 -0.29 -10.89 -19.42
C ALA A 19 1.06 -11.23 -18.76
N ALA A 20 1.22 -10.96 -17.47
CA ALA A 20 2.45 -11.27 -16.73
C ALA A 20 2.73 -12.78 -16.75
N VAL A 21 1.71 -13.62 -16.55
CA VAL A 21 1.83 -15.08 -16.66
C VAL A 21 2.27 -15.51 -18.05
N LEU A 22 1.65 -14.95 -19.10
CA LEU A 22 2.00 -15.29 -20.49
C LEU A 22 3.43 -14.88 -20.84
N PHE A 23 3.88 -13.70 -20.38
CA PHE A 23 5.25 -13.24 -20.63
C PHE A 23 6.28 -14.05 -19.87
N ARG A 24 5.96 -14.49 -18.64
CA ARG A 24 6.78 -15.43 -17.88
C ARG A 24 6.97 -16.75 -18.61
N GLU A 25 5.87 -17.32 -19.12
CA GLU A 25 5.91 -18.56 -19.91
C GLU A 25 6.68 -18.40 -21.23
N ALA A 26 6.71 -17.18 -21.78
CA ALA A 26 7.43 -16.84 -23.00
C ALA A 26 8.89 -16.41 -22.75
N GLU A 27 9.37 -16.40 -21.50
CA GLU A 27 10.70 -15.90 -21.12
C GLU A 27 10.96 -14.45 -21.59
N ALA A 28 9.92 -13.61 -21.52
CA ALA A 28 9.92 -12.22 -21.97
C ALA A 28 9.98 -11.24 -20.77
N ASP A 29 11.11 -11.21 -20.06
CA ASP A 29 11.29 -10.50 -18.79
C ASP A 29 10.89 -9.01 -18.81
N ALA A 30 11.17 -8.28 -19.89
CA ALA A 30 10.84 -6.85 -19.99
C ALA A 30 9.34 -6.60 -20.15
N ASP A 31 8.65 -7.48 -20.87
CA ASP A 31 7.20 -7.42 -21.05
C ASP A 31 6.49 -7.90 -19.77
N GLU A 32 7.02 -8.93 -19.10
CA GLU A 32 6.57 -9.36 -17.78
C GLU A 32 6.68 -8.23 -16.75
N ALA A 33 7.83 -7.54 -16.69
CA ALA A 33 8.04 -6.41 -15.81
C ALA A 33 7.02 -5.28 -16.04
N SER A 34 6.73 -4.98 -17.31
CA SER A 34 5.75 -3.97 -17.69
C SER A 34 4.33 -4.36 -17.29
N ALA A 35 3.97 -5.64 -17.45
CA ALA A 35 2.68 -6.17 -17.01
C ALA A 35 2.53 -6.12 -15.48
N LEU A 36 3.56 -6.54 -14.73
CA LEU A 36 3.58 -6.47 -13.28
C LEU A 36 3.48 -5.03 -12.75
N LEU A 37 4.13 -4.06 -13.41
CA LEU A 37 4.02 -2.65 -13.06
C LEU A 37 2.58 -2.11 -13.27
N LEU A 38 1.89 -2.58 -14.30
CA LEU A 38 0.47 -2.24 -14.52
C LEU A 38 -0.45 -2.89 -13.48
N SER A 39 -0.20 -4.14 -13.10
CA SER A 39 -0.91 -4.79 -11.99
C SER A 39 -0.70 -4.03 -10.68
N ALA A 40 0.53 -3.63 -10.39
CA ALA A 40 0.88 -2.85 -9.21
C ALA A 40 0.14 -1.51 -9.17
N ASP A 41 0.08 -0.77 -10.28
CA ASP A 41 -0.67 0.50 -10.35
C ASP A 41 -2.18 0.29 -10.18
N ALA A 42 -2.75 -0.78 -10.76
CA ALA A 42 -4.15 -1.11 -10.60
C ALA A 42 -4.50 -1.46 -9.14
N LEU A 43 -3.65 -2.26 -8.47
CA LEU A 43 -3.76 -2.59 -7.04
C LEU A 43 -3.69 -1.33 -6.16
N ARG A 44 -2.77 -0.40 -6.48
CA ARG A 44 -2.68 0.91 -5.79
C ARG A 44 -3.99 1.68 -5.91
N VAL A 45 -4.61 1.70 -7.08
CA VAL A 45 -5.90 2.38 -7.31
C VAL A 45 -7.05 1.69 -6.56
N LEU A 46 -7.00 0.37 -6.41
CA LEU A 46 -7.97 -0.41 -5.62
C LEU A 46 -7.77 -0.29 -4.10
N GLY A 47 -6.61 0.21 -3.65
CA GLY A 47 -6.26 0.34 -2.24
C GLY A 47 -5.56 -0.89 -1.65
N GLU A 48 -5.25 -1.89 -2.47
CA GLU A 48 -4.52 -3.11 -2.09
C GLU A 48 -3.01 -2.83 -2.07
N TYR A 49 -2.58 -2.00 -1.12
CA TYR A 49 -1.23 -1.43 -1.10
C TYR A 49 -0.12 -2.46 -0.84
N GLN A 50 -0.41 -3.56 -0.14
CA GLN A 50 0.58 -4.61 0.12
C GLN A 50 0.89 -5.38 -1.16
N GLU A 51 -0.15 -5.89 -1.82
CA GLU A 51 -0.06 -6.60 -3.09
C GLU A 51 0.52 -5.71 -4.19
N SER A 52 0.17 -4.42 -4.20
CA SER A 52 0.76 -3.41 -5.08
C SER A 52 2.28 -3.33 -4.89
N GLY A 53 2.76 -3.34 -3.64
CA GLY A 53 4.17 -3.28 -3.32
C GLY A 53 4.94 -4.53 -3.73
N GLU A 54 4.33 -5.71 -3.54
CA GLU A 54 4.91 -6.99 -3.98
C GLU A 54 5.10 -7.02 -5.51
N ALA A 55 4.07 -6.66 -6.27
CA ALA A 55 4.11 -6.61 -7.72
C ALA A 55 5.12 -5.56 -8.24
N ALA A 56 5.18 -4.38 -7.62
CA ALA A 56 6.15 -3.34 -8.00
C ALA A 56 7.60 -3.75 -7.71
N ALA A 57 7.85 -4.48 -6.62
CA ALA A 57 9.18 -4.98 -6.27
C ALA A 57 9.66 -6.07 -7.24
N GLU A 58 8.75 -6.96 -7.67
CA GLU A 58 9.04 -7.97 -8.69
C GLU A 58 9.32 -7.32 -10.05
N ALA A 59 8.49 -6.36 -10.48
CA ALA A 59 8.73 -5.58 -11.69
C ALA A 59 10.10 -4.87 -11.65
N LEU A 60 10.46 -4.25 -10.52
CA LEU A 60 11.76 -3.60 -10.35
C LEU A 60 12.93 -4.58 -10.51
N ALA A 61 12.81 -5.80 -9.98
CA ALA A 61 13.85 -6.82 -10.11
C ALA A 61 14.06 -7.22 -11.59
N LEU A 62 12.97 -7.39 -12.34
CA LEU A 62 13.02 -7.71 -13.76
C LEU A 62 13.56 -6.55 -14.61
N PHE A 63 13.13 -5.31 -14.37
CA PHE A 63 13.68 -4.15 -15.07
C PHE A 63 15.18 -3.95 -14.80
N ARG A 64 15.67 -4.30 -13.60
CA ARG A 64 17.11 -4.33 -13.30
C ARG A 64 17.83 -5.41 -14.10
N ALA A 65 17.28 -6.61 -14.20
CA ALA A 65 17.85 -7.70 -14.99
C ALA A 65 17.90 -7.34 -16.49
N ALA A 66 16.86 -6.67 -17.00
CA ALA A 66 16.77 -6.22 -18.39
C ALA A 66 17.60 -4.95 -18.69
N GLY A 67 18.11 -4.26 -17.67
CA GLY A 67 18.82 -2.98 -17.83
C GLY A 67 17.91 -1.81 -18.24
N ASP A 68 16.60 -1.92 -18.03
CA ASP A 68 15.63 -0.86 -18.33
C ASP A 68 15.62 0.18 -17.20
N GLY A 69 16.31 1.30 -17.42
CA GLY A 69 16.37 2.39 -16.46
C GLY A 69 15.05 3.13 -16.26
N GLN A 70 14.21 3.22 -17.29
CA GLN A 70 12.93 3.93 -17.16
C GLN A 70 11.92 3.09 -16.37
N GLY A 71 11.86 1.77 -16.66
CA GLY A 71 11.04 0.85 -15.88
C GLY A 71 11.44 0.81 -14.40
N GLN A 72 12.75 0.85 -14.11
CA GLN A 72 13.26 0.95 -12.74
C GLN A 72 12.79 2.20 -12.02
N GLU A 73 12.85 3.37 -12.66
CA GLU A 73 12.43 4.64 -12.08
C GLU A 73 10.93 4.62 -11.75
N LEU A 74 10.10 4.17 -12.69
CA LEU A 74 8.65 4.07 -12.48
C LEU A 74 8.27 3.10 -11.35
N ALA A 75 8.94 1.94 -11.29
CA ALA A 75 8.70 0.98 -10.21
C ALA A 75 9.13 1.53 -8.85
N GLN A 76 10.25 2.27 -8.80
CA GLN A 76 10.72 2.91 -7.57
C GLN A 76 9.78 4.02 -7.10
N GLU A 77 9.31 4.89 -8.01
CA GLU A 77 8.33 5.94 -7.69
C GLU A 77 7.05 5.36 -7.07
N LEU A 78 6.58 4.24 -7.60
CA LEU A 78 5.42 3.54 -7.07
C LEU A 78 5.69 3.00 -5.66
N LEU A 79 6.84 2.36 -5.43
CA LEU A 79 7.22 1.86 -4.11
C LEU A 79 7.35 2.98 -3.07
N ASP A 80 7.96 4.11 -3.45
CA ASP A 80 8.11 5.27 -2.57
C ASP A 80 6.75 5.85 -2.17
N PHE A 81 5.81 5.92 -3.12
CA PHE A 81 4.43 6.32 -2.84
C PHE A 81 3.75 5.38 -1.84
N LEU A 82 3.89 4.07 -2.03
CA LEU A 82 3.28 3.06 -1.16
C LEU A 82 3.86 3.10 0.26
N GLU A 83 5.18 3.31 0.39
CA GLU A 83 5.83 3.45 1.70
C GLU A 83 5.31 4.68 2.45
N GLU A 84 5.19 5.83 1.79
CA GLU A 84 4.65 7.04 2.44
C GLU A 84 3.17 6.86 2.81
N ALA A 85 2.36 6.23 1.96
CA ALA A 85 0.98 5.90 2.28
C ALA A 85 0.89 5.00 3.53
N GLN A 86 1.71 3.96 3.60
CA GLN A 86 1.75 3.04 4.74
C GLN A 86 2.23 3.76 6.01
N ARG A 87 3.26 4.61 5.91
CA ARG A 87 3.79 5.41 7.01
C ARG A 87 2.75 6.37 7.57
N LEU A 88 1.99 7.04 6.71
CA LEU A 88 0.90 7.93 7.12
C LEU A 88 -0.20 7.15 7.85
N MET A 89 -0.61 5.99 7.32
CA MET A 89 -1.61 5.15 7.95
C MET A 89 -1.16 4.64 9.33
N GLN A 90 0.09 4.18 9.46
CA GLN A 90 0.66 3.77 10.73
C GLN A 90 0.68 4.91 11.75
N ARG A 91 1.08 6.11 11.34
CA ARG A 91 1.06 7.30 12.21
C ARG A 91 -0.35 7.62 12.69
N GLN A 92 -1.34 7.59 11.79
CA GLN A 92 -2.73 7.83 12.13
C GLN A 92 -3.29 6.76 13.08
N TRP A 93 -2.95 5.49 12.86
CA TRP A 93 -3.34 4.39 13.75
C TRP A 93 -2.77 4.59 15.16
N MET A 94 -1.48 4.89 15.26
CA MET A 94 -0.82 5.13 16.54
C MET A 94 -1.41 6.32 17.28
N ALA A 95 -1.69 7.42 16.56
CA ALA A 95 -2.34 8.60 17.15
C ALA A 95 -3.75 8.27 17.65
N GLN A 96 -4.54 7.51 16.90
CA GLN A 96 -5.88 7.08 17.30
C GLN A 96 -5.82 6.17 18.54
N GLN A 97 -4.91 5.19 18.56
CA GLN A 97 -4.72 4.32 19.72
C GLN A 97 -4.31 5.09 20.97
N ALA A 98 -3.35 6.02 20.83
CA ALA A 98 -2.92 6.87 21.94
C ALA A 98 -4.06 7.75 22.48
N ALA A 99 -4.89 8.32 21.60
CA ALA A 99 -6.05 9.11 21.97
C ALA A 99 -7.09 8.28 22.75
N LEU A 100 -7.38 7.06 22.31
CA LEU A 100 -8.28 6.13 23.00
C LEU A 100 -7.74 5.77 24.39
N HIS A 101 -6.45 5.48 24.49
CA HIS A 101 -5.81 5.16 25.77
C HIS A 101 -5.86 6.35 26.75
N LEU A 102 -5.62 7.58 26.27
CA LEU A 102 -5.73 8.80 27.07
C LEU A 102 -7.16 9.01 27.59
N GLN A 103 -8.18 8.83 26.74
CA GLN A 103 -9.58 8.96 27.15
C GLN A 103 -9.96 7.97 28.25
N GLN A 104 -9.52 6.71 28.14
CA GLN A 104 -9.76 5.69 29.16
C GLN A 104 -9.11 6.09 30.49
N TRP A 105 -7.86 6.54 30.45
CA TRP A 105 -7.13 6.97 31.65
C TRP A 105 -7.78 8.17 32.35
N GLU A 106 -8.20 9.18 31.58
CA GLU A 106 -8.95 10.33 32.12
C GLU A 106 -10.30 9.94 32.71
N GLY A 107 -10.99 8.96 32.10
CA GLY A 107 -12.22 8.39 32.63
C GLY A 107 -12.01 7.73 34.00
N MET A 108 -10.99 6.88 34.12
CA MET A 108 -10.63 6.22 35.39
C MET A 108 -10.25 7.24 36.47
N ARG A 109 -9.44 8.24 36.11
CA ARG A 109 -9.02 9.30 37.03
C ARG A 109 -10.23 10.10 37.55
N ARG A 110 -11.21 10.40 36.69
CA ARG A 110 -12.46 11.07 37.08
C ARG A 110 -13.31 10.23 38.03
N LEU A 111 -13.35 8.91 37.84
CA LEU A 111 -14.08 7.98 38.73
C LEU A 111 -13.43 7.90 40.11
N GLN A 112 -12.10 7.80 40.19
CA GLN A 112 -11.37 7.80 41.46
C GLN A 112 -11.61 9.08 42.27
N GLN A 113 -11.54 10.25 41.62
CA GLN A 113 -11.81 11.53 42.29
C GLN A 113 -13.28 11.71 42.75
N ARG A 114 -14.23 11.01 42.13
CA ARG A 114 -15.63 10.97 42.57
C ARG A 114 -15.82 10.05 43.78
N GLY A 115 -15.17 8.88 43.80
CA GLY A 115 -15.16 7.98 44.95
C GLY A 115 -14.60 8.65 46.20
N GLU A 116 -13.43 9.29 46.09
CA GLU A 116 -12.77 9.98 47.21
C GLU A 116 -13.53 11.22 47.74
N ARG A 117 -14.46 11.78 46.96
CA ARG A 117 -15.34 12.88 47.40
C ARG A 117 -16.63 12.37 48.05
N GLY A 118 -17.13 11.21 47.63
CA GLY A 118 -18.29 10.56 48.25
C GLY A 118 -17.98 9.95 49.62
N GLU A 119 -16.74 9.55 49.87
CA GLU A 119 -16.29 9.01 51.17
C GLU A 119 -15.97 10.09 52.23
N ARG A 120 -15.93 11.37 51.83
CA ARG A 120 -15.55 12.51 52.70
C ARG A 120 -16.71 13.44 53.08
N GLY A 121 -17.95 13.11 52.70
CA GLY A 121 -19.17 13.86 53.05
C GLY A 121 -20.10 13.02 53.91
#